data_AF-A0A971TMV9-F1
#
_entry.id   AF-A0A971TMV9-F1
#
_cell.length_a   1.000
_cell.length_b   1.000
_cell.length_c   1.000
_cell.angle_alpha   90.00
_cell.angle_beta   90.00
_cell.angle_gamma   90.00
#
_symmetry.space_group_name_H-M   'P 1'
#
loop_
_entity.id
_entity.type
_entity.pdbx_description
1 polymer ?
#
loop_
_entity_poly.entity_id
_entity_poly.type
_entity_poly.pdbx_seq_one_letter_code
_entity_poly.pdbx_strand_id
1 'polypeptide(L)'
;MSAQASPLPIDVWREAAQRADVIEAMHRFYLEVTRRVAAHGATCWNRGACCRFGQYGHRLYVTSLEVAFYLSGGCEADPADTDACPHARDGRCHVRDLRPMGCRVFYCDPGAQEWQGPLTEELLAKLRRLHEQLDVPYAYVDWIAALQSLRDSPPMRIDR
;
A
#
# COMPACT_ATOMS: atom_id res chain seq x y z
N MET A 1 6.79 27.85 -1.82
CA MET A 1 5.32 27.76 -1.78
C MET A 1 4.97 26.39 -1.23
N SER A 2 4.91 26.25 0.09
CA SER A 2 4.67 24.96 0.74
C SER A 2 3.21 24.59 0.58
N ALA A 3 2.93 23.55 -0.21
CA ALA A 3 1.65 22.88 -0.17
C ALA A 3 1.45 22.38 1.27
N GLN A 4 0.54 23.01 2.01
CA GLN A 4 0.09 22.48 3.29
C GLN A 4 -0.61 21.15 2.97
N ALA A 5 0.12 20.05 3.15
CA ALA A 5 -0.47 18.72 3.06
C ALA A 5 -1.56 18.66 4.13
N SER A 6 -2.81 18.41 3.71
CA SER A 6 -3.87 18.08 4.66
C SER A 6 -3.38 16.99 5.61
N PRO A 7 -3.69 17.07 6.92
CA PRO A 7 -3.25 16.07 7.87
C PRO A 7 -3.71 14.68 7.41
N LEU A 8 -2.79 13.73 7.43
CA LEU A 8 -3.07 12.35 7.03
C LEU A 8 -4.10 11.73 7.99
N PRO A 9 -5.11 10.98 7.50
CA PRO A 9 -6.22 10.48 8.31
C PRO A 9 -5.84 9.21 9.10
N ILE A 10 -4.90 9.33 10.04
CA ILE A 10 -4.34 8.21 10.79
C ILE A 10 -5.40 7.46 11.61
N ASP A 11 -6.29 8.20 12.29
CA ASP A 11 -7.33 7.59 13.13
C ASP A 11 -8.32 6.77 12.30
N VAL A 12 -8.69 7.27 11.11
CA VAL A 12 -9.52 6.54 10.14
C VAL A 12 -8.85 5.23 9.74
N TRP A 13 -7.55 5.25 9.46
CA TRP A 13 -6.81 4.03 9.08
C TRP A 13 -6.80 3.00 10.21
N ARG A 14 -6.63 3.45 11.46
CA ARG A 14 -6.63 2.56 12.64
C ARG A 14 -7.99 1.97 12.92
N GLU A 15 -9.05 2.78 12.86
CA GLU A 15 -10.42 2.32 13.03
C GLU A 15 -10.77 1.27 11.96
N ALA A 16 -10.49 1.58 10.70
CA ALA A 16 -10.70 0.64 9.59
C ALA A 16 -9.86 -0.64 9.71
N ALA A 17 -8.67 -0.59 10.30
CA ALA A 17 -7.83 -1.76 10.52
C ALA A 17 -8.41 -2.75 11.54
N GLN A 18 -9.35 -2.33 12.39
CA GLN A 18 -10.04 -3.19 13.35
C GLN A 18 -11.36 -3.76 12.81
N ARG A 19 -11.77 -3.34 11.62
CA ARG A 19 -13.06 -3.69 11.02
C ARG A 19 -12.96 -4.99 10.20
N ALA A 20 -13.69 -6.02 10.63
CA ALA A 20 -13.66 -7.34 9.98
C ALA A 20 -14.17 -7.32 8.52
N ASP A 21 -15.17 -6.49 8.23
CA ASP A 21 -15.72 -6.29 6.88
C ASP A 21 -14.69 -5.64 5.94
N VAL A 22 -13.91 -4.68 6.44
CA VAL A 22 -12.78 -4.06 5.71
C VAL A 22 -11.70 -5.10 5.40
N ILE A 23 -11.27 -5.88 6.40
CA ILE A 23 -10.21 -6.89 6.25
C ILE A 23 -10.63 -7.95 5.22
N GLU A 24 -11.84 -8.48 5.32
CA GLU A 24 -12.37 -9.49 4.40
C GLU A 24 -12.48 -8.93 2.97
N ALA A 25 -13.00 -7.71 2.80
CA ALA A 25 -13.11 -7.08 1.49
C ALA A 25 -11.73 -6.86 0.84
N MET A 26 -10.74 -6.43 1.62
CA MET A 26 -9.38 -6.22 1.13
C MET A 26 -8.66 -7.53 0.81
N HIS A 27 -8.88 -8.60 1.59
CA HIS A 27 -8.41 -9.94 1.23
C HIS A 27 -8.97 -10.39 -0.12
N ARG A 28 -10.27 -10.27 -0.34
CA ARG A 28 -10.92 -10.61 -1.62
C ARG A 28 -10.36 -9.78 -2.77
N PHE A 29 -10.22 -8.47 -2.56
CA PHE A 29 -9.62 -7.57 -3.53
C PHE A 29 -8.21 -8.02 -3.91
N TYR A 30 -7.34 -8.30 -2.93
CA TYR A 30 -5.97 -8.70 -3.23
C TYR A 30 -5.84 -10.10 -3.85
N LEU A 31 -6.73 -11.04 -3.52
CA LEU A 31 -6.81 -12.32 -4.22
C LEU A 31 -7.13 -12.13 -5.70
N GLU A 32 -8.04 -11.21 -6.02
CA GLU A 32 -8.35 -10.84 -7.40
C GLU A 32 -7.15 -10.18 -8.09
N VAL A 33 -6.50 -9.19 -7.45
CA VAL A 33 -5.28 -8.56 -7.98
C VAL A 33 -4.24 -9.62 -8.33
N THR A 34 -4.00 -10.58 -7.42
CA THR A 34 -3.04 -11.66 -7.66
C THR A 34 -3.43 -12.52 -8.86
N ARG A 35 -4.71 -12.89 -9.03
CA ARG A 35 -5.16 -13.65 -10.20
C ARG A 35 -4.99 -12.86 -11.50
N ARG A 36 -5.34 -11.58 -11.50
CA ARG A 36 -5.24 -10.70 -12.68
C ARG A 36 -3.79 -10.51 -13.11
N VAL A 37 -2.89 -10.24 -12.16
CA VAL A 37 -1.44 -10.14 -12.44
C VAL A 37 -0.88 -11.47 -12.95
N ALA A 38 -1.28 -12.60 -12.36
CA ALA A 38 -0.83 -13.92 -12.80
C ALA A 38 -1.26 -14.25 -14.24
N ALA A 39 -2.41 -13.75 -14.71
CA ALA A 39 -2.88 -13.95 -16.08
C ALA A 39 -1.95 -13.31 -17.14
N HIS A 40 -1.11 -12.35 -16.75
CA HIS A 40 -0.11 -11.73 -17.62
C HIS A 40 1.25 -12.47 -17.60
N GLY A 41 1.41 -13.54 -16.83
CA GLY A 41 2.66 -14.32 -16.76
C GLY A 41 3.86 -13.56 -16.19
N ALA A 42 3.62 -12.44 -15.51
CA ALA A 42 4.66 -11.51 -15.08
C ALA A 42 5.58 -12.12 -14.01
N THR A 43 6.87 -12.20 -14.31
CA THR A 43 7.89 -12.71 -13.39
C THR A 43 8.78 -11.56 -12.90
N CYS A 44 8.93 -11.43 -11.57
CA CYS A 44 9.79 -10.41 -10.99
C CYS A 44 11.24 -10.90 -10.94
N TRP A 45 12.05 -10.49 -11.90
CA TRP A 45 13.48 -10.79 -11.94
C TRP A 45 14.31 -9.93 -10.99
N ASN A 46 13.81 -8.74 -10.66
CA ASN A 46 14.55 -7.74 -9.91
C ASN A 46 14.48 -7.94 -8.37
N ARG A 47 13.77 -8.97 -7.91
CA ARG A 47 13.67 -9.39 -6.49
C ARG A 47 13.48 -8.22 -5.50
N GLY A 48 12.64 -7.25 -5.85
CA GLY A 48 12.36 -6.11 -4.99
C GLY A 48 13.44 -5.00 -4.98
N ALA A 49 14.46 -5.05 -5.85
CA ALA A 49 15.38 -3.93 -6.02
C ALA A 49 14.63 -2.63 -6.39
N CYS A 50 13.56 -2.73 -7.18
CA CYS A 50 12.68 -1.61 -7.52
C CYS A 50 11.93 -0.99 -6.31
N CYS A 51 11.95 -1.63 -5.13
CA CYS A 51 11.42 -1.05 -3.90
C CYS A 51 12.37 -0.03 -3.24
N ARG A 52 13.57 0.19 -3.82
CA ARG A 52 14.46 1.31 -3.50
C ARG A 52 13.99 2.57 -4.22
N PHE A 53 12.90 3.13 -3.73
CA PHE A 53 12.18 4.23 -4.37
C PHE A 53 13.06 5.42 -4.75
N GLY A 54 13.95 5.86 -3.85
CA GLY A 54 14.85 6.99 -4.12
C GLY A 54 15.87 6.69 -5.23
N GLN A 55 16.40 5.47 -5.27
CA GLN A 55 17.36 5.04 -6.29
C GLN A 55 16.77 5.05 -7.71
N TYR A 56 15.47 4.76 -7.85
CA TYR A 56 14.79 4.64 -9.15
C TYR A 56 13.82 5.80 -9.44
N GLY A 57 13.73 6.80 -8.56
CA GLY A 57 12.78 7.91 -8.68
C GLY A 57 11.32 7.46 -8.66
N HIS A 58 11.03 6.28 -8.10
CA HIS A 58 9.67 5.74 -8.01
C HIS A 58 8.96 6.31 -6.79
N ARG A 59 7.64 6.47 -6.89
CA ARG A 59 6.78 6.78 -5.75
C ARG A 59 5.65 5.77 -5.70
N LEU A 60 5.37 5.28 -4.50
CA LEU A 60 4.23 4.41 -4.26
C LEU A 60 3.14 5.24 -3.58
N TYR A 61 1.97 5.26 -4.18
CA TYR A 61 0.78 5.83 -3.56
C TYR A 61 -0.16 4.72 -3.11
N VAL A 62 -0.82 4.97 -1.98
CA VAL A 62 -1.71 4.03 -1.32
C VAL A 62 -3.02 4.72 -0.95
N THR A 63 -4.08 3.92 -0.89
CA THR A 63 -5.38 4.36 -0.41
C THR A 63 -5.59 4.08 1.08
N SER A 64 -6.57 4.72 1.72
CA SER A 64 -6.90 4.49 3.14
C SER A 64 -7.14 3.01 3.47
N LEU A 65 -7.92 2.30 2.64
CA LEU A 65 -8.18 0.87 2.85
C LEU A 65 -6.91 0.02 2.78
N GLU A 66 -5.94 0.39 1.94
CA GLU A 66 -4.68 -0.35 1.85
C GLU A 66 -3.80 -0.13 3.08
N VAL A 67 -3.77 1.09 3.61
CA VAL A 67 -3.07 1.38 4.87
C VAL A 67 -3.74 0.66 6.04
N ALA A 68 -5.08 0.66 6.10
CA ALA A 68 -5.84 -0.06 7.11
C ALA A 68 -5.56 -1.57 7.06
N PHE A 69 -5.56 -2.17 5.87
CA PHE A 69 -5.24 -3.59 5.68
C PHE A 69 -3.79 -3.92 6.06
N TYR A 70 -2.85 -3.03 5.78
CA TYR A 70 -1.47 -3.18 6.25
C TYR A 70 -1.40 -3.21 7.79
N LEU A 71 -2.11 -2.28 8.46
CA LEU A 71 -2.14 -2.20 9.92
C LEU A 71 -2.83 -3.41 10.58
N SER A 72 -3.84 -3.99 9.94
CA SER A 72 -4.54 -5.17 10.49
C SER A 72 -3.62 -6.39 10.62
N GLY A 73 -2.50 -6.43 9.88
CA GLY A 73 -1.48 -7.47 10.01
C GLY A 73 -0.50 -7.28 11.16
N GLY A 74 -0.71 -6.29 12.04
CA GLY A 74 0.18 -5.99 13.16
C GLY A 74 1.55 -5.46 12.74
N CYS A 75 1.67 -4.92 11.52
CA CYS A 75 2.92 -4.38 11.03
C CYS A 75 3.22 -3.03 11.66
N GLU A 76 4.43 -2.88 12.19
CA GLU A 76 4.94 -1.62 12.70
C GLU A 76 5.56 -0.80 11.56
N ALA A 77 5.37 0.51 11.61
CA ALA A 77 6.05 1.42 10.71
C ALA A 77 7.52 1.56 11.13
N ASP A 78 8.34 0.60 10.69
CA ASP A 78 9.80 0.65 10.81
C ASP A 78 10.33 2.00 10.26
N PRO A 79 11.50 2.48 10.72
CA PRO A 79 12.09 3.71 10.20
C PRO A 79 12.25 3.64 8.67
N ALA A 80 11.43 4.40 7.96
CA ALA A 80 11.56 4.54 6.52
C ALA A 80 12.79 5.39 6.20
N ASP A 81 13.79 4.76 5.60
CA ASP A 81 14.77 5.48 4.79
C ASP A 81 14.01 6.10 3.60
N THR A 82 14.23 7.39 3.33
CA THR A 82 13.58 8.07 2.20
C THR A 82 13.89 7.40 0.87
N ASP A 83 14.98 6.64 0.79
CA ASP A 83 15.43 6.00 -0.43
C ASP A 83 14.91 4.57 -0.63
N ALA A 84 14.31 3.94 0.39
CA ALA A 84 13.82 2.56 0.29
C ALA A 84 12.63 2.27 1.23
N CYS A 85 11.70 1.43 0.75
CA CYS A 85 10.65 0.90 1.61
C CYS A 85 11.27 0.16 2.81
N PRO A 86 10.91 0.48 4.07
CA PRO A 86 11.55 -0.13 5.25
C PRO A 86 11.33 -1.64 5.36
N HIS A 87 10.31 -2.18 4.68
CA HIS A 87 10.05 -3.62 4.62
C HIS A 87 10.87 -4.36 3.56
N ALA A 88 11.64 -3.66 2.73
CA ALA A 88 12.54 -4.25 1.75
C ALA A 88 13.90 -4.55 2.39
N ARG A 89 14.02 -5.71 3.04
CA ARG A 89 15.24 -6.17 3.72
C ARG A 89 15.73 -7.48 3.10
N ASP A 90 17.06 -7.65 3.02
CA ASP A 90 17.71 -8.85 2.49
C ASP A 90 17.20 -9.29 1.09
N GLY A 91 16.85 -8.31 0.24
CA GLY A 91 16.33 -8.55 -1.11
C GLY A 91 14.92 -9.15 -1.13
N ARG A 92 14.11 -8.95 -0.08
CA ARG A 92 12.74 -9.46 0.03
C ARG A 92 11.83 -8.45 0.71
N CYS A 93 10.53 -8.56 0.43
CA CYS A 93 9.50 -7.79 1.13
C CYS A 93 9.02 -8.59 2.35
N HIS A 94 9.25 -8.06 3.55
CA HIS A 94 8.83 -8.70 4.81
C HIS A 94 7.32 -8.59 5.09
N VAL A 95 6.62 -7.71 4.37
CA VAL A 95 5.16 -7.55 4.43
C VAL A 95 4.50 -8.01 3.13
N ARG A 96 5.05 -9.08 2.54
CA ARG A 96 4.66 -9.65 1.23
C ARG A 96 3.14 -9.69 1.06
N ASP A 97 2.42 -10.23 2.03
CA ASP A 97 0.98 -10.48 1.91
C ASP A 97 0.12 -9.26 2.22
N LEU A 98 0.71 -8.26 2.87
CA LEU A 98 0.07 -7.00 3.27
C LEU A 98 0.49 -5.83 2.36
N ARG A 99 1.35 -6.07 1.38
CA ARG A 99 1.89 -5.02 0.51
C ARG A 99 0.78 -4.35 -0.31
N PRO A 100 0.89 -3.03 -0.56
CA PRO A 100 -0.09 -2.30 -1.36
C PRO A 100 -0.25 -2.83 -2.79
N MET A 101 -1.35 -2.46 -3.44
CA MET A 101 -1.71 -2.84 -4.79
C MET A 101 -0.62 -2.43 -5.79
N GLY A 102 -0.07 -1.22 -5.68
CA GLY A 102 0.99 -0.75 -6.55
C GLY A 102 2.23 -1.67 -6.54
N CYS A 103 2.60 -2.22 -5.37
CA CYS A 103 3.69 -3.21 -5.26
C CYS A 103 3.35 -4.59 -5.85
N ARG A 104 2.09 -4.87 -6.14
CA ARG A 104 1.65 -6.14 -6.77
C ARG A 104 1.58 -6.02 -8.28
N VAL A 105 1.23 -4.84 -8.78
CA VAL A 105 1.00 -4.58 -10.21
C VAL A 105 2.25 -4.10 -10.92
N PHE A 106 3.18 -3.44 -10.22
CA PHE A 106 4.38 -2.90 -10.84
C PHE A 106 5.41 -3.99 -11.19
N TYR A 107 5.85 -4.00 -12.44
CA TYR A 107 6.97 -4.82 -12.92
C TYR A 107 7.94 -3.99 -13.77
N CYS A 108 9.24 -4.25 -13.65
CA CYS A 108 10.28 -3.54 -14.42
C CYS A 108 10.40 -4.01 -15.88
N ASP A 109 9.72 -5.10 -16.24
CA ASP A 109 9.75 -5.65 -17.60
C ASP A 109 9.07 -4.66 -18.56
N PRO A 110 9.71 -4.26 -19.68
CA PRO A 110 9.07 -3.45 -20.71
C PRO A 110 7.74 -4.03 -21.19
N GLY A 111 7.62 -5.36 -21.29
CA GLY A 111 6.36 -6.02 -21.66
C GLY A 111 5.23 -5.83 -20.64
N ALA A 112 5.55 -5.39 -19.42
CA ALA A 112 4.55 -5.05 -18.41
C ALA A 112 3.88 -3.70 -18.64
N GLN A 113 4.51 -2.79 -19.39
CA GLN A 113 4.01 -1.43 -19.57
C GLN A 113 2.65 -1.38 -20.28
N GLU A 114 2.37 -2.35 -21.16
CA GLU A 114 1.12 -2.41 -21.93
C GLU A 114 -0.10 -2.72 -21.06
N TRP A 115 0.06 -3.47 -19.96
CA TRP A 115 -1.06 -3.92 -19.13
C TRP A 115 -1.06 -3.34 -17.71
N GLN A 116 0.10 -2.99 -17.14
CA GLN A 116 0.16 -2.55 -15.74
C GLN A 116 -0.56 -1.22 -15.51
N GLY A 117 -0.52 -0.31 -16.50
CA GLY A 117 -1.21 0.99 -16.45
C GLY A 117 -2.73 0.82 -16.43
N PRO A 118 -3.33 0.22 -17.48
CA PRO A 118 -4.76 -0.08 -17.52
C PRO A 118 -5.25 -0.88 -16.31
N LEU A 119 -4.49 -1.90 -15.89
CA LEU A 119 -4.81 -2.69 -14.70
C LEU A 119 -4.83 -1.83 -13.42
N THR A 120 -3.85 -0.94 -13.26
CA THR A 120 -3.79 -0.02 -12.10
C THR A 120 -5.01 0.88 -12.06
N GLU A 121 -5.41 1.46 -13.19
CA GLU A 121 -6.58 2.34 -13.28
C GLU A 121 -7.87 1.63 -12.89
N GLU A 122 -8.10 0.42 -13.42
CA GLU A 122 -9.26 -0.39 -13.08
C GLU A 122 -9.30 -0.76 -11.59
N LEU A 123 -8.15 -1.17 -11.04
CA LEU A 123 -8.04 -1.54 -9.63
C LEU A 123 -8.21 -0.33 -8.70
N LEU A 124 -7.72 0.85 -9.08
CA LEU A 124 -7.97 2.10 -8.36
C LEU A 124 -9.45 2.49 -8.39
N ALA A 125 -10.11 2.35 -9.54
CA ALA A 125 -11.56 2.57 -9.64
C ALA A 125 -12.34 1.61 -8.74
N LYS A 126 -11.88 0.36 -8.63
CA LYS A 126 -12.45 -0.63 -7.72
C LYS A 126 -12.20 -0.30 -6.25
N LEU A 127 -10.99 0.14 -5.89
CA LEU A 127 -10.70 0.60 -4.53
C LEU A 127 -11.58 1.78 -4.14
N ARG A 128 -11.79 2.77 -5.04
CA ARG A 128 -12.70 3.90 -4.78
C ARG A 128 -14.12 3.42 -4.44
N ARG A 129 -14.67 2.49 -5.23
CA ARG A 129 -15.98 1.88 -4.93
C ARG A 129 -16.00 1.13 -3.61
N LEU A 130 -14.92 0.42 -3.25
CA LEU A 130 -14.83 -0.24 -1.95
C LEU A 130 -14.82 0.76 -0.79
N HIS A 131 -14.16 1.91 -0.94
CA HIS A 131 -14.21 2.98 0.07
C HIS A 131 -15.65 3.49 0.28
N GLU A 132 -16.38 3.72 -0.81
CA GLU A 132 -17.80 4.12 -0.76
C GLU A 132 -18.68 3.04 -0.09
N GLN A 133 -18.50 1.78 -0.46
CA GLN A 133 -19.29 0.65 0.07
C GLN A 133 -19.04 0.38 1.55
N LEU A 134 -17.81 0.57 2.01
CA LEU A 134 -17.39 0.31 3.38
C LEU A 134 -17.47 1.57 4.26
N ASP A 135 -17.89 2.71 3.71
CA ASP A 135 -17.90 4.00 4.41
C ASP A 135 -16.54 4.31 5.07
N VAL A 136 -15.46 4.17 4.29
CA VAL A 136 -14.10 4.52 4.71
C VAL A 136 -13.64 5.72 3.88
N PRO A 137 -13.34 6.87 4.49
CA PRO A 137 -12.85 8.04 3.77
C PRO A 137 -11.68 7.74 2.83
N TYR A 138 -11.84 8.08 1.55
CA TYR A 138 -10.80 7.91 0.55
C TYR A 138 -9.70 8.97 0.72
N ALA A 139 -8.48 8.51 0.99
CA ALA A 139 -7.26 9.29 0.80
C ALA A 139 -6.37 8.56 -0.22
N TYR A 140 -5.56 9.30 -0.96
CA TYR A 140 -4.55 8.74 -1.87
C TYR A 140 -3.23 9.43 -1.62
N VAL A 141 -2.34 8.75 -0.90
CA VAL A 141 -1.20 9.37 -0.22
C VAL A 141 0.08 8.62 -0.52
N ASP A 142 1.21 9.30 -0.37
CA ASP A 142 2.53 8.68 -0.52
C ASP A 142 2.78 7.65 0.58
N TRP A 143 3.25 6.47 0.22
CA TRP A 143 3.48 5.35 1.14
C TRP A 143 4.52 5.65 2.21
N ILE A 144 5.62 6.31 1.84
CA ILE A 144 6.68 6.66 2.79
C ILE A 144 6.17 7.71 3.76
N ALA A 145 5.42 8.71 3.28
CA ALA A 145 4.77 9.70 4.15
C ALA A 145 3.76 9.06 5.11
N ALA A 146 2.95 8.09 4.63
CA ALA A 146 2.00 7.37 5.46
C ALA A 146 2.69 6.59 6.59
N LEU A 147 3.76 5.85 6.28
CA LEU A 147 4.57 5.13 7.27
C LEU A 147 5.21 6.08 8.30
N GLN A 148 5.78 7.19 7.86
CA GLN A 148 6.37 8.19 8.76
C GLN A 148 5.33 8.76 9.73
N SER A 149 4.14 9.11 9.25
CA SER A 149 3.06 9.63 10.10
C SER A 149 2.51 8.58 11.08
N LEU A 150 2.39 7.32 10.67
CA LEU A 150 1.98 6.23 11.55
C LEU A 150 2.95 6.02 12.72
N ARG A 151 4.26 6.15 12.46
CA ARG A 151 5.31 6.11 13.48
C ARG A 151 5.22 7.30 14.43
N ASP A 152 5.09 8.51 13.87
CA ASP A 152 5.14 9.76 14.66
C ASP A 152 3.91 9.96 15.54
N SER A 153 2.82 9.21 15.28
CA SER A 153 1.58 9.25 16.06
C SER A 153 1.25 7.90 16.67
N PRO A 154 2.05 7.28 17.55
CA PRO A 154 1.82 5.92 18.04
C PRO A 154 0.43 5.76 18.71
N PRO A 155 -0.16 4.55 18.73
CA PRO A 155 -1.43 4.34 19.41
C PRO A 155 -1.31 4.74 20.88
N MET A 156 -2.29 5.50 21.37
CA MET A 156 -2.32 5.93 22.77
C MET A 156 -2.37 4.68 23.66
N ARG A 157 -1.26 4.39 24.35
CA ARG A 157 -1.22 3.31 25.35
C ARG A 157 -2.06 3.76 26.53
N ILE A 158 -3.19 3.10 26.76
CA ILE A 158 -3.89 3.21 28.04
C ILE A 158 -3.14 2.28 28.98
N ASP A 159 -2.15 2.83 29.69
CA ASP A 159 -1.50 2.12 30.78
C ASP A 159 -2.58 1.79 31.83
N ARG A 160 -2.78 0.50 32.09
CA ARG A 160 -3.79 -0.02 33.02
C ARG A 160 -3.12 -0.55 34.28
#